data_AF-A0A7V5ZD61-F1
#
_entry.id   AF-A0A7V5ZD61-F1
#
_cell.length_a   1.000
_cell.length_b   1.000
_cell.length_c   1.000
_cell.angle_alpha   90.00
_cell.angle_beta   90.00
_cell.angle_gamma   90.00
#
_symmetry.space_group_name_H-M   'P 1'
#
loop_
_entity.id
_entity.type
_entity.pdbx_description
1 polymer ?
#
loop_
_entity_poly.entity_id
_entity_poly.type
_entity_poly.pdbx_seq_one_letter_code
_entity_poly.pdbx_strand_id
1 'polypeptide(L)'
;MLAYSLRLEYPFAARQNLFLEHRFSDVQGFFGSVDRDSALGYEYEINRYLAFTLSIRLQERNNRDAQYASYNYKAFTLDADLSARF
;
A
#
# COMPACT_ATOMS: atom_id res chain seq x y z
N MET A 1 0.00 -17.92 -9.22
CA MET A 1 -0.01 -16.69 -8.40
C MET A 1 0.50 -15.56 -9.27
N LEU A 2 -0.31 -14.53 -9.49
CA LEU A 2 0.09 -13.33 -10.24
C LEU A 2 0.10 -12.16 -9.25
N ALA A 3 1.25 -11.52 -9.08
CA ALA A 3 1.35 -10.33 -8.25
C ALA A 3 2.14 -9.27 -9.01
N TYR A 4 1.68 -8.02 -8.92
CA TYR A 4 2.41 -6.89 -9.45
C TYR A 4 2.35 -5.71 -8.48
N SER A 5 3.39 -4.90 -8.52
CA SER A 5 3.54 -3.69 -7.73
C SER A 5 4.04 -2.59 -8.64
N LEU A 6 3.37 -1.45 -8.58
CA LEU A 6 3.77 -0.21 -9.22
C LEU A 6 3.92 0.84 -8.14
N ARG A 7 5.06 1.54 -8.14
CA ARG A 7 5.30 2.68 -7.27
C ARG A 7 5.89 3.80 -8.11
N LEU A 8 5.20 4.93 -8.14
CA LEU A 8 5.62 6.15 -8.80
C LEU A 8 6.00 7.15 -7.71
N GLU A 9 7.19 7.73 -7.82
CA GLU A 9 7.69 8.73 -6.89
C GLU A 9 8.02 10.01 -7.65
N TYR A 10 7.69 11.14 -7.05
CA TYR A 10 7.95 12.46 -7.61
C TYR A 10 8.60 13.37 -6.55
N PRO A 11 9.90 13.67 -6.68
CA PRO A 11 10.58 14.62 -5.80
C PRO A 11 10.18 16.04 -6.19
N PHE A 12 9.22 16.62 -5.50
CA PHE A 12 8.75 17.97 -5.82
C PHE A 12 9.56 19.07 -5.12
N ALA A 13 10.23 18.75 -4.01
CA ALA A 13 11.12 19.67 -3.30
C ALA A 13 12.25 18.91 -2.59
N ALA A 14 13.23 19.65 -2.06
CA ALA A 14 14.33 19.06 -1.30
C ALA A 14 13.77 18.30 -0.09
N ARG A 15 14.13 17.02 0.05
CA ARG A 15 13.69 16.11 1.12
C ARG A 15 12.17 15.86 1.15
N GLN A 16 11.47 16.13 0.06
CA GLN A 16 10.02 16.04 -0.02
C GLN A 16 9.61 15.29 -1.28
N ASN A 17 8.98 14.14 -1.10
CA ASN A 17 8.57 13.25 -2.19
C ASN A 17 7.07 12.99 -2.10
N LEU A 18 6.40 13.04 -3.24
CA LEU A 18 5.07 12.46 -3.39
C LEU A 18 5.20 11.05 -3.95
N PHE A 19 4.35 10.14 -3.51
CA PHE A 19 4.32 8.80 -4.08
C PHE A 19 2.88 8.33 -4.33
N LEU A 20 2.74 7.57 -5.40
CA LEU A 20 1.56 6.77 -5.70
C LEU A 20 2.00 5.31 -5.79
N GLU A 21 1.42 4.47 -4.94
CA GLU A 21 1.68 3.05 -4.91
C GLU A 21 0.41 2.28 -5.25
N HIS A 22 0.54 1.25 -6.08
CA HIS A 22 -0.52 0.32 -6.38
C HIS A 22 0.03 -1.10 -6.38
N ARG A 23 -0.59 -1.98 -5.60
CA ARG A 23 -0.24 -3.39 -5.48
C ARG A 23 -1.48 -4.22 -5.79
N PHE A 24 -1.24 -5.28 -6.53
CA PHE A 24 -2.24 -6.27 -6.88
C PHE A 24 -1.66 -7.66 -6.62
N SER A 25 -2.45 -8.53 -6.01
CA SER A 25 -2.12 -9.93 -5.80
C SER A 25 -3.33 -10.79 -6.15
N ASP A 26 -3.11 -11.81 -6.97
CA ASP A 26 -4.08 -12.85 -7.31
C ASP A 26 -3.48 -14.20 -6.93
N VAL A 27 -4.04 -14.76 -5.85
CA VAL A 27 -3.74 -16.08 -5.35
C VAL A 27 -4.85 -17.03 -5.83
N GLN A 28 -4.44 -18.11 -6.48
CA GLN A 28 -5.33 -19.16 -7.00
C GLN A 28 -5.17 -20.43 -6.17
N GLY A 29 -6.23 -21.23 -6.05
CA GLY A 29 -6.23 -22.50 -5.31
C GLY A 29 -7.05 -22.45 -4.02
N PHE A 30 -6.76 -23.35 -3.08
CA PHE A 30 -7.35 -23.34 -1.74
C PHE A 30 -7.03 -21.99 -1.07
N PHE A 31 -8.04 -21.31 -0.51
CA PHE A 31 -7.91 -19.94 0.00
C PHE A 31 -7.51 -18.87 -1.04
N GLY A 32 -7.88 -19.07 -2.31
CA GLY A 32 -7.61 -18.07 -3.34
C GLY A 32 -8.23 -16.70 -3.01
N SER A 33 -7.45 -15.63 -3.17
CA SER A 33 -7.86 -14.26 -2.92
C SER A 33 -7.35 -13.30 -3.99
N VAL A 34 -8.07 -12.21 -4.18
CA VAL A 34 -7.65 -11.05 -4.95
C VAL A 34 -7.51 -9.89 -3.99
N ASP A 35 -6.29 -9.39 -3.87
CA ASP A 35 -5.94 -8.27 -3.02
C ASP A 35 -5.53 -7.07 -3.88
N ARG A 36 -6.08 -5.90 -3.56
CA ARG A 36 -5.76 -4.61 -4.17
C ARG A 36 -5.44 -3.63 -3.07
N ASP A 37 -4.28 -3.00 -3.16
CA ASP A 37 -3.85 -1.96 -2.23
C ASP A 37 -3.34 -0.77 -3.05
N SER A 38 -3.96 0.38 -2.87
CA SER A 38 -3.55 1.63 -3.49
C SER A 38 -3.28 2.67 -2.43
N ALA A 39 -2.12 3.30 -2.47
CA ALA A 39 -1.74 4.36 -1.55
C ALA A 39 -1.30 5.62 -2.31
N LEU A 40 -1.79 6.77 -1.88
CA LEU A 40 -1.27 8.08 -2.27
C LEU A 40 -0.69 8.74 -1.03
N GLY A 41 0.55 9.18 -1.10
CA GLY A 41 1.19 9.74 0.08
C GLY A 41 2.28 10.76 -0.21
N TYR A 42 2.74 11.30 0.90
CA TYR A 42 3.77 12.31 1.01
C TYR A 42 4.83 11.79 2.00
N GLU A 43 6.09 11.90 1.60
CA GLU A 43 7.24 11.57 2.43
C GLU A 43 8.10 12.82 2.64
N TYR A 44 8.47 13.06 3.90
CA TYR A 44 9.40 14.09 4.31
C TYR A 44 10.60 13.47 4.99
N GLU A 45 11.78 13.63 4.38
CA GLU A 45 13.04 13.23 5.01
C GLU A 45 13.46 14.29 6.04
N ILE A 46 13.24 14.00 7.32
CA ILE A 46 13.64 14.88 8.43
C ILE A 46 15.18 15.00 8.43
N ASN A 47 15.85 13.85 8.32
CA ASN A 47 17.29 13.76 8.15
C ASN A 47 17.66 12.46 7.44
N ARG A 48 18.96 12.20 7.23
CA ARG A 48 19.44 11.00 6.53
C ARG A 48 19.07 9.67 7.20
N TYR A 49 18.63 9.71 8.46
CA TYR A 49 18.30 8.56 9.29
C TYR A 49 16.80 8.48 9.64
N LEU A 50 16.00 9.50 9.29
CA LEU A 50 14.62 9.60 9.76
C LEU A 50 13.74 10.24 8.68
N ALA A 51 12.64 9.57 8.35
CA ALA A 51 11.63 10.09 7.43
C ALA A 51 10.23 9.95 8.02
N PHE A 52 9.41 10.97 7.81
CA PHE A 52 7.99 10.98 8.14
C PHE A 52 7.18 10.73 6.88
N THR A 53 6.17 9.88 6.96
CA THR A 53 5.31 9.53 5.84
C THR A 53 3.85 9.72 6.23
N LEU A 54 3.08 10.39 5.39
CA LEU A 54 1.63 10.52 5.51
C LEU A 54 1.00 9.95 4.25
N SER A 55 0.07 9.01 4.38
CA SER A 55 -0.57 8.40 3.22
C SER A 55 -2.03 8.08 3.44
N ILE A 56 -2.80 8.16 2.36
CA ILE A 56 -4.17 7.67 2.29
C ILE A 56 -4.11 6.35 1.54
N ARG A 57 -4.67 5.30 2.14
CA ARG A 57 -4.64 3.95 1.61
C ARG A 57 -6.04 3.40 1.40
N LEU A 58 -6.24 2.78 0.25
CA LEU A 58 -7.44 2.01 -0.10
C LEU A 58 -7.04 0.54 -0.26
N GLN A 59 -7.58 -0.31 0.61
CA GLN A 59 -7.36 -1.75 0.59
C GLN A 59 -8.66 -2.48 0.28
N GLU A 60 -8.60 -3.41 -0.65
CA GLU A 60 -9.69 -4.31 -1.01
C GLU A 60 -9.17 -5.74 -1.02
N ARG A 61 -9.84 -6.62 -0.27
CA ARG A 61 -9.57 -8.05 -0.26
C ARG A 61 -10.84 -8.80 -0.62
N ASN A 62 -10.74 -9.66 -1.63
CA ASN A 62 -11.83 -10.49 -2.10
C ASN A 62 -11.40 -11.96 -2.19
N ASN A 63 -11.89 -12.78 -1.29
CA ASN A 63 -11.68 -14.23 -1.29
C ASN A 63 -12.58 -14.86 -2.37
N ARG A 64 -11.96 -15.67 -3.23
CA ARG A 64 -12.64 -16.44 -4.29
C ARG A 64 -13.21 -17.76 -3.78
N ASP A 65 -12.75 -18.23 -2.62
CA ASP A 65 -13.35 -19.38 -1.96
C ASP A 65 -14.67 -18.99 -1.30
N ALA A 66 -15.76 -19.63 -1.73
CA ALA A 66 -17.11 -19.36 -1.22
C ALA A 66 -17.23 -19.62 0.29
N GLN A 67 -16.40 -20.50 0.85
CA GLN A 67 -16.38 -20.78 2.29
C GLN A 67 -15.81 -19.62 3.11
N TYR A 68 -14.98 -18.76 2.50
CA TYR A 68 -14.28 -17.65 3.15
C TYR A 68 -14.73 -16.27 2.65
N ALA A 69 -15.83 -16.21 1.89
CA ALA A 69 -16.38 -14.96 1.36
C ALA A 69 -16.76 -13.94 2.45
N SER A 70 -17.01 -14.40 3.69
CA SER A 70 -17.27 -13.54 4.85
C SER A 70 -16.08 -12.66 5.26
N TYR A 71 -14.86 -13.01 4.84
CA TYR A 71 -13.64 -12.25 5.13
C TYR A 71 -13.30 -11.21 4.05
N ASN A 72 -14.22 -10.98 3.10
CA ASN A 72 -14.07 -9.93 2.11
C ASN A 72 -14.21 -8.57 2.79
N TYR A 73 -13.28 -7.67 2.52
CA TYR A 73 -13.33 -6.33 3.12
C TYR A 73 -12.84 -5.26 2.16
N LYS A 74 -13.28 -4.05 2.45
CA LYS A 74 -12.80 -2.82 1.85
C LYS A 74 -12.51 -1.85 2.98
N ALA A 75 -11.28 -1.39 3.06
CA ALA A 75 -10.82 -0.47 4.09
C ALA A 75 -10.24 0.78 3.42
N PHE A 76 -10.51 1.92 4.05
CA PHE A 76 -9.90 3.20 3.71
C PHE A 76 -9.22 3.71 4.97
N THR A 77 -7.91 3.91 4.91
CA THR A 77 -7.12 4.33 6.08
C THR A 77 -6.31 5.58 5.77
N LEU A 78 -6.05 6.35 6.83
CA LEU A 78 -5.07 7.43 6.83
C LEU A 78 -3.93 6.97 7.72
N ASP A 79 -2.78 6.74 7.12
CA ASP A 79 -1.60 6.18 7.76
C ASP A 79 -0.58 7.32 7.99
N ALA A 80 -0.03 7.39 9.20
CA ALA A 80 1.03 8.33 9.55
C ALA A 80 2.17 7.54 10.20
N ASP A 81 3.33 7.54 9.55
CA ASP A 81 4.46 6.68 9.88
C ASP A 81 5.72 7.51 10.12
N LEU A 82 6.57 7.02 11.02
CA LEU A 82 7.91 7.52 11.23
C LEU A 82 8.89 6.37 11.02
N SER A 83 9.75 6.48 10.01
CA SER A 83 10.70 5.45 9.62
C SER A 83 12.13 5.87 9.96
N ALA A 84 12.89 4.95 10.55
CA ALA A 84 14.32 5.11 10.78
C ALA A 84 15.12 4.33 9.73
N ARG A 85 16.14 4.95 9.13
CA ARG A 85 17.06 4.36 8.15
C ARG A 85 18.45 4.30 8.81
N PHE A 86 19.04 3.11 8.90
CA PHE A 86 20.36 2.86 9.52
C PHE A 86 21.34 2.33 8.48
#